data_AF-A0A512D7U9-F1
#
_entry.id   AF-A0A512D7U9-F1
#
_cell.length_a   1.000
_cell.length_b   1.000
_cell.length_c   1.000
_cell.angle_alpha   90.00
_cell.angle_beta   90.00
_cell.angle_gamma   90.00
#
_symmetry.space_group_name_H-M   'P 1'
#
loop_
_entity.id
_entity.type
_entity.pdbx_description
1 polymer ?
#
loop_
_entity_poly.entity_id
_entity_poly.type
_entity_poly.pdbx_seq_one_letter_code
_entity_poly.pdbx_strand_id
1 'polypeptide(L)'
;MRIWSLHPQYLDRQGLAAGWREGLLAQKVLTGTTKGYRNHPQLRRFRAAGDGAAMGIDAGTPGDDGSLGTGSGAHVAPAPGLQPGHHAPGTTVDVVPDVGAGAAISTYLHALVDEAMRRGYRFDRALVLGRRVHELRLEVTDTQVAYEWEHLRAKLAVRSPDVFARWRDVVVAEPHPMFRVVPGPLAEWEIVTVSDEPGADPAPPAT
;
A
#
# COMPACT_ATOMS: atom_id res chain seq x y z
N MET A 1 -6.85 13.63 -9.12
CA MET A 1 -6.80 12.53 -8.13
C MET A 1 -5.42 12.53 -7.54
N ARG A 2 -5.29 12.58 -6.22
CA ARG A 2 -4.03 12.40 -5.49
C ARG A 2 -4.25 11.46 -4.31
N ILE A 3 -3.49 10.38 -4.28
CA ILE A 3 -3.43 9.47 -3.15
C ILE A 3 -2.13 9.77 -2.42
N TRP A 4 -2.25 10.39 -1.25
CA TRP A 4 -1.09 10.75 -0.43
C TRP A 4 -0.45 9.49 0.15
N SER A 5 0.87 9.40 0.05
CA SER A 5 1.70 8.46 0.80
C SER A 5 2.01 8.95 2.21
N LEU A 6 1.62 10.17 2.57
CA LEU A 6 1.76 10.74 3.93
C LEU A 6 0.73 10.17 4.92
N HIS A 7 1.09 10.12 6.20
CA HIS A 7 0.16 9.74 7.26
C HIS A 7 -1.05 10.70 7.30
N PRO A 8 -2.30 10.19 7.40
CA PRO A 8 -3.50 11.03 7.45
C PRO A 8 -3.51 12.10 8.56
N GLN A 9 -2.69 11.94 9.61
CA GLN A 9 -2.56 12.90 10.70
C GLN A 9 -2.13 14.31 10.27
N TYR A 10 -1.41 14.41 9.14
CA TYR A 10 -0.94 15.69 8.62
C TYR A 10 -2.00 16.44 7.81
N LEU A 11 -3.03 15.74 7.32
CA LEU A 11 -4.05 16.34 6.46
C LEU A 11 -4.96 17.25 7.28
N ASP A 12 -5.37 18.39 6.72
CA ASP A 12 -6.47 19.19 7.24
C ASP A 12 -7.83 18.56 6.89
N ARG A 13 -8.93 19.16 7.37
CA ARG A 13 -10.29 18.68 7.07
C ARG A 13 -10.54 18.57 5.57
N GLN A 14 -10.10 19.56 4.81
CA GLN A 14 -10.24 19.58 3.35
C GLN A 14 -9.39 18.47 2.69
N GLY A 15 -8.17 18.24 3.18
CA GLY A 15 -7.30 17.15 2.74
C GLY A 15 -7.89 15.77 2.99
N LEU A 16 -8.43 15.51 4.20
CA LEU A 16 -9.13 14.25 4.52
C LEU A 16 -10.34 14.03 3.61
N ALA A 17 -11.18 15.05 3.42
CA ALA A 17 -12.37 14.95 2.57
C ALA A 17 -12.02 14.74 1.08
N ALA A 18 -10.95 15.38 0.59
CA ALA A 18 -10.44 15.15 -0.76
C ALA A 18 -9.89 13.72 -0.88
N GLY A 19 -9.03 13.29 0.04
CA GLY A 19 -8.44 11.95 0.06
C GLY A 19 -9.49 10.85 0.10
N TRP A 20 -10.58 11.03 0.86
CA TRP A 20 -11.71 10.09 0.89
C TRP A 20 -12.40 9.96 -0.47
N ARG A 21 -12.79 11.09 -1.08
CA ARG A 21 -13.47 11.08 -2.38
C ARG A 21 -12.59 10.51 -3.49
N GLU A 22 -11.32 10.90 -3.51
CA GLU A 22 -10.35 10.43 -4.50
C GLU A 22 -9.99 8.96 -4.30
N GLY A 23 -9.90 8.49 -3.05
CA GLY A 23 -9.71 7.07 -2.72
C GLY A 23 -10.90 6.20 -3.12
N LEU A 24 -12.14 6.66 -2.91
CA LEU A 24 -13.33 5.93 -3.38
C LEU A 24 -13.41 5.87 -4.91
N LEU A 25 -12.99 6.95 -5.59
CA LEU A 25 -12.86 6.94 -7.04
C LEU A 25 -11.78 5.94 -7.49
N ALA A 26 -10.62 5.94 -6.86
CA ALA A 26 -9.56 4.97 -7.11
C ALA A 26 -10.01 3.53 -6.88
N GLN A 27 -10.78 3.27 -5.82
CA GLN A 27 -11.38 1.97 -5.55
C GLN A 27 -12.25 1.52 -6.72
N LYS A 28 -13.14 2.39 -7.21
CA LYS A 28 -13.98 2.07 -8.37
C LYS A 28 -13.15 1.77 -9.62
N VAL A 29 -12.09 2.55 -9.85
CA VAL A 29 -11.18 2.35 -11.00
C VAL A 29 -10.46 1.00 -10.91
N LEU A 30 -9.95 0.66 -9.73
CA LEU A 30 -9.19 -0.57 -9.50
C LEU A 30 -10.07 -1.83 -9.49
N THR A 31 -11.37 -1.69 -9.17
CA THR A 31 -12.35 -2.79 -9.26
C THR A 31 -13.05 -2.88 -10.63
N GLY A 32 -12.63 -2.08 -11.61
CA GLY A 32 -13.21 -2.12 -12.96
C GLY A 32 -14.64 -1.58 -13.05
N THR A 33 -15.14 -0.90 -12.02
CA THR A 33 -16.53 -0.39 -11.96
C THR A 33 -16.68 1.01 -12.59
N THR A 34 -15.62 1.57 -13.18
CA THR A 34 -15.67 2.84 -13.92
C THR A 34 -15.62 2.66 -15.43
N LYS A 35 -16.37 3.50 -16.15
CA LYS A 35 -16.30 3.63 -17.62
C LYS A 35 -15.10 4.50 -18.08
N GLY A 36 -14.60 5.41 -17.24
CA GLY A 36 -13.45 6.30 -17.51
C GLY A 36 -12.44 6.36 -16.35
N TYR A 37 -11.40 7.19 -16.48
CA TYR A 37 -10.33 7.38 -15.47
C TYR A 37 -9.49 6.13 -15.14
N ARG A 38 -9.22 5.27 -16.13
CA ARG A 38 -8.51 3.99 -15.92
C ARG A 38 -6.99 4.13 -15.81
N ASN A 39 -6.39 5.10 -16.51
CA ASN A 39 -4.94 5.21 -16.62
C ASN A 39 -4.36 6.29 -15.70
N HIS A 40 -4.73 6.29 -14.43
CA HIS A 40 -4.11 7.20 -13.47
C HIS A 40 -2.73 6.66 -13.04
N PRO A 41 -1.62 7.39 -13.24
CA PRO A 41 -0.27 6.87 -12.98
C PRO A 41 -0.04 6.43 -11.53
N GLN A 42 -0.57 7.16 -10.55
CA GLN A 42 -0.47 6.77 -9.13
C GLN A 42 -1.17 5.45 -8.79
N LEU A 43 -2.06 4.94 -9.66
CA LEU A 43 -2.73 3.64 -9.45
C LEU A 43 -1.87 2.47 -9.92
N ARG A 44 -0.77 2.71 -10.67
CA ARG A 44 0.14 1.65 -11.11
C ARG A 44 0.72 0.86 -9.93
N ARG A 45 1.17 1.56 -8.88
CA ARG A 45 1.67 0.92 -7.63
C ARG A 45 0.62 0.09 -6.90
N PHE A 46 -0.66 0.45 -6.99
CA PHE A 46 -1.74 -0.32 -6.39
C PHE A 46 -2.07 -1.58 -7.22
N ARG A 47 -1.90 -1.53 -8.54
CA ARG A 47 -2.06 -2.70 -9.42
C ARG A 47 -0.93 -3.69 -9.24
N ALA A 48 0.32 -3.21 -9.24
CA ALA A 48 1.50 -4.05 -9.07
C ALA A 48 1.45 -4.86 -7.75
N ALA A 49 0.82 -4.30 -6.71
CA ALA A 49 0.57 -4.99 -5.44
C ALA A 49 -0.31 -6.24 -5.57
N GLY A 50 -1.27 -6.23 -6.50
CA GLY A 50 -2.13 -7.38 -6.80
C GLY A 50 -1.49 -8.38 -7.75
N ASP A 51 -0.58 -7.93 -8.62
CA ASP A 51 0.12 -8.81 -9.56
C ASP A 51 1.23 -9.63 -8.87
N GLY A 52 1.83 -9.09 -7.80
CA GLY A 52 2.89 -9.75 -7.02
C GLY A 52 2.47 -11.00 -6.23
N ALA A 53 1.17 -11.24 -6.07
CA ALA A 53 0.64 -12.45 -5.42
C ALA A 53 0.36 -13.60 -6.40
N ALA A 54 0.25 -13.32 -7.71
CA ALA A 54 -0.03 -14.33 -8.73
C ALA A 54 1.23 -15.06 -9.24
N MET A 55 2.43 -14.55 -8.97
CA MET A 55 3.70 -15.09 -9.49
C MET A 55 4.50 -15.82 -8.40
N GLY A 56 3.85 -16.75 -7.69
CA GLY A 56 4.43 -17.50 -6.57
C GLY A 56 3.95 -18.96 -6.47
N ILE A 57 3.45 -19.55 -7.55
CA ILE A 57 3.19 -21.00 -7.63
C ILE A 57 3.92 -21.56 -8.85
N ASP A 58 5.17 -21.96 -8.65
CA ASP A 58 5.86 -22.79 -9.64
C ASP A 58 5.22 -24.18 -9.60
N ALA A 59 4.86 -24.66 -10.79
CA ALA A 59 4.13 -25.90 -11.00
C ALA A 59 5.06 -27.09 -10.75
N GLY A 60 5.00 -27.67 -9.55
CA GLY A 60 5.58 -28.98 -9.28
C GLY A 60 4.74 -30.08 -9.94
N THR A 61 5.13 -30.50 -11.14
CA THR A 61 4.68 -31.73 -11.81
C THR A 61 4.77 -32.93 -10.86
N PRO A 62 3.75 -33.81 -10.77
CA PRO A 62 3.89 -35.07 -10.05
C PRO A 62 4.68 -36.04 -10.93
N GLY A 63 5.95 -36.25 -10.58
CA GLY A 63 6.74 -37.37 -11.08
C GLY A 63 6.30 -38.64 -10.37
N ASP A 64 5.96 -39.64 -11.18
CA ASP A 64 5.69 -41.01 -10.80
C ASP A 64 6.95 -41.71 -10.26
N ASP A 65 6.80 -42.50 -9.21
CA ASP A 65 7.66 -43.66 -8.96
C ASP A 65 6.87 -44.81 -8.34
N GLY A 66 6.18 -45.56 -9.20
CA GLY A 66 5.74 -46.89 -8.84
C GLY A 66 6.93 -47.86 -8.87
N SER A 67 7.32 -48.43 -7.72
CA SER A 67 7.88 -49.79 -7.70
C SER A 67 7.81 -50.50 -6.35
N LEU A 68 6.95 -51.52 -6.37
CA LEU A 68 6.90 -52.82 -5.68
C LEU A 68 7.96 -53.18 -4.61
N GLY A 69 7.45 -53.69 -3.48
CA GLY A 69 8.17 -54.54 -2.53
C GLY A 69 7.21 -55.41 -1.71
N THR A 70 7.04 -56.66 -2.12
CA THR A 70 6.31 -57.74 -1.43
C THR A 70 6.98 -58.17 -0.12
N GLY A 71 6.21 -58.37 0.95
CA GLY A 71 6.66 -59.04 2.17
C GLY A 71 5.48 -59.50 3.04
N SER A 72 5.41 -60.82 3.24
CA SER A 72 4.35 -61.59 3.93
C SER A 72 4.61 -61.70 5.44
N GLY A 73 3.56 -61.77 6.28
CA GLY A 73 3.72 -62.17 7.69
C GLY A 73 2.61 -61.82 8.70
N ALA A 74 1.53 -62.61 8.68
CA ALA A 74 0.73 -63.12 9.82
C ALA A 74 0.56 -62.40 11.19
N HIS A 75 -0.72 -62.24 11.55
CA HIS A 75 -1.42 -62.61 12.82
C HIS A 75 -1.50 -61.65 14.06
N VAL A 76 -2.77 -61.33 14.38
CA VAL A 76 -3.47 -61.33 15.71
C VAL A 76 -3.46 -60.06 16.58
N ALA A 77 -4.67 -59.60 16.90
CA ALA A 77 -5.07 -58.58 17.89
C ALA A 77 -5.66 -59.28 19.17
N PRO A 78 -6.15 -58.60 20.24
CA PRO A 78 -6.34 -57.15 20.45
C PRO A 78 -6.05 -56.62 21.89
N ALA A 79 -6.45 -55.35 22.11
CA ALA A 79 -6.94 -54.70 23.36
C ALA A 79 -6.00 -53.62 24.00
N PRO A 80 -6.53 -52.65 24.78
CA PRO A 80 -6.45 -51.24 24.42
C PRO A 80 -5.79 -50.33 25.47
N GLY A 81 -5.42 -49.11 25.07
CA GLY A 81 -5.29 -47.99 26.00
C GLY A 81 -4.03 -47.15 25.86
N LEU A 82 -4.27 -45.84 25.74
CA LEU A 82 -3.33 -44.73 25.99
C LEU A 82 -2.31 -44.38 24.89
N GLN A 83 -2.68 -43.38 24.07
CA GLN A 83 -1.74 -42.53 23.34
C GLN A 83 -1.95 -41.09 23.85
N PRO A 84 -0.94 -40.39 24.38
CA PRO A 84 -0.92 -38.94 24.40
C PRO A 84 -0.42 -38.45 23.04
N GLY A 85 -1.33 -37.86 22.25
CA GLY A 85 -0.98 -37.23 20.98
C GLY A 85 -0.04 -36.04 21.18
N HIS A 86 1.25 -36.23 20.87
CA HIS A 86 2.15 -35.13 20.53
C HIS A 86 1.77 -34.62 19.14
N HIS A 87 0.90 -33.60 19.09
CA HIS A 87 0.86 -32.73 17.93
C HIS A 87 1.94 -31.67 18.09
N ALA A 88 3.02 -31.83 17.33
CA ALA A 88 3.94 -30.74 17.03
C ALA A 88 3.15 -29.57 16.44
N PRO A 89 3.45 -28.30 16.78
CA PRO A 89 2.87 -27.18 16.07
C PRO A 89 3.38 -27.24 14.62
N GLY A 90 2.47 -27.55 13.70
CA GLY A 90 2.71 -27.31 12.29
C GLY A 90 3.04 -25.83 12.14
N THR A 91 4.20 -25.54 11.56
CA THR A 91 4.55 -24.22 11.04
C THR A 91 3.37 -23.73 10.21
N THR A 92 2.58 -22.84 10.79
CA THR A 92 1.58 -22.11 10.02
C THR A 92 2.41 -21.17 9.17
N VAL A 93 2.69 -21.59 7.94
CA VAL A 93 3.15 -20.68 6.91
C VAL A 93 1.99 -19.69 6.78
N ASP A 94 2.21 -18.46 7.23
CA ASP A 94 1.26 -17.37 7.03
C ASP A 94 1.00 -17.26 5.52
N VAL A 95 -0.12 -17.83 5.08
CA VAL A 95 -0.64 -17.61 3.73
C VAL A 95 -1.10 -16.16 3.73
N VAL A 96 -0.20 -15.26 3.35
CA VAL A 96 -0.55 -13.86 3.07
C VAL A 96 -1.67 -13.93 2.02
N PRO A 97 -2.89 -13.47 2.33
CA PRO A 97 -3.98 -13.56 1.38
C PRO A 97 -3.60 -12.81 0.12
N ASP A 98 -3.92 -13.35 -1.04
CA ASP A 98 -3.78 -12.70 -2.35
C ASP A 98 -4.35 -11.26 -2.28
N VAL A 99 -3.45 -10.26 -2.16
CA VAL A 99 -3.83 -8.87 -1.93
C VAL A 99 -4.02 -8.19 -3.29
N GLY A 100 -5.13 -8.51 -3.97
CA GLY A 100 -5.49 -7.83 -5.22
C GLY A 100 -5.54 -6.30 -5.08
N ALA A 101 -5.44 -5.56 -6.20
CA ALA A 101 -5.38 -4.09 -6.20
C ALA A 101 -6.51 -3.40 -5.41
N GLY A 102 -7.68 -4.03 -5.32
CA GLY A 102 -8.81 -3.59 -4.50
C GLY A 102 -8.53 -3.62 -2.98
N ALA A 103 -7.75 -4.58 -2.50
CA ALA A 103 -7.37 -4.69 -1.09
C ALA A 103 -6.36 -3.60 -0.69
N ALA A 104 -5.44 -3.22 -1.59
CA ALA A 104 -4.51 -2.12 -1.35
C ALA A 104 -5.23 -0.77 -1.18
N ILE A 105 -6.13 -0.42 -2.09
CA ILE A 105 -6.89 0.84 -1.96
C ILE A 105 -7.88 0.81 -0.79
N SER A 106 -8.43 -0.35 -0.43
CA SER A 106 -9.27 -0.50 0.76
C SER A 106 -8.48 -0.27 2.05
N THR A 107 -7.24 -0.80 2.11
CA THR A 107 -6.32 -0.58 3.22
C THR A 107 -5.98 0.91 3.39
N TYR A 108 -5.77 1.63 2.28
CA TYR A 108 -5.59 3.08 2.29
C TYR A 108 -6.81 3.82 2.85
N LEU A 109 -8.00 3.49 2.35
CA LEU A 109 -9.26 4.11 2.77
C LEU A 109 -9.54 3.90 4.26
N HIS A 110 -9.22 2.73 4.82
CA HIS A 110 -9.41 2.48 6.24
C HIS A 110 -8.60 3.42 7.14
N ALA A 111 -7.36 3.76 6.79
CA ALA A 111 -6.60 4.71 7.60
C ALA A 111 -7.19 6.13 7.57
N LEU A 112 -7.78 6.54 6.44
CA LEU A 112 -8.51 7.81 6.36
C LEU A 112 -9.77 7.79 7.23
N VAL A 113 -10.51 6.67 7.26
CA VAL A 113 -11.68 6.51 8.13
C VAL A 113 -11.26 6.53 9.59
N ASP A 114 -10.21 5.79 9.96
CA ASP A 114 -9.70 5.72 11.33
C ASP A 114 -9.27 7.11 11.81
N GLU A 115 -8.55 7.87 10.97
CA GLU A 115 -8.15 9.24 11.29
C GLU A 115 -9.32 10.22 11.37
N ALA A 116 -10.30 10.10 10.47
CA ALA A 116 -11.51 10.89 10.51
C ALA A 116 -12.27 10.65 11.83
N MET A 117 -12.48 9.39 12.20
CA MET A 117 -13.15 9.00 13.44
C MET A 117 -12.42 9.53 14.68
N ARG A 118 -11.08 9.41 14.71
CA ARG A 118 -10.25 9.92 15.81
C ARG A 118 -10.43 11.43 16.04
N ARG A 119 -10.75 12.18 14.98
CA ARG A 119 -10.99 13.63 15.02
C ARG A 119 -12.46 14.01 15.14
N GLY A 120 -13.37 13.04 15.28
CA GLY A 120 -14.82 13.28 15.33
C GLY A 120 -15.49 13.55 13.97
N TYR A 121 -14.78 13.32 12.85
CA TYR A 121 -15.38 13.30 11.51
C TYR A 121 -15.94 11.91 11.19
N ARG A 122 -16.96 11.86 10.32
CA ARG A 122 -17.59 10.61 9.92
C ARG A 122 -17.51 10.42 8.40
N PHE A 123 -16.75 9.42 7.99
CA PHE A 123 -16.86 8.83 6.66
C PHE A 123 -17.69 7.54 6.75
N ASP A 124 -18.45 7.25 5.70
CA ASP A 124 -19.21 6.02 5.63
C ASP A 124 -18.28 4.85 5.32
N ARG A 125 -17.87 4.12 6.38
CA ARG A 125 -16.98 2.96 6.28
C ARG A 125 -17.56 1.84 5.42
N ALA A 126 -18.89 1.78 5.27
CA ALA A 126 -19.55 0.78 4.42
C ALA A 126 -19.25 0.99 2.91
N LEU A 127 -18.71 2.14 2.52
CA LEU A 127 -18.28 2.41 1.14
C LEU A 127 -16.91 1.79 0.81
N VAL A 128 -16.17 1.28 1.79
CA VAL A 128 -14.88 0.59 1.58
C VAL A 128 -15.16 -0.88 1.27
N LEU A 129 -14.78 -1.35 0.08
CA LEU A 129 -15.20 -2.65 -0.45
C LEU A 129 -14.39 -3.84 0.10
N GLY A 130 -13.16 -3.61 0.55
CA GLY A 130 -12.27 -4.65 1.08
C GLY A 130 -11.93 -4.44 2.55
N ARG A 131 -11.37 -5.46 3.19
CA ARG A 131 -10.80 -5.34 4.55
C ARG A 131 -9.47 -4.61 4.52
N ARG A 132 -9.09 -4.05 5.68
CA ARG A 132 -7.73 -3.58 5.93
C ARG A 132 -6.77 -4.76 6.00
N VAL A 133 -5.66 -4.68 5.28
CA VAL A 133 -4.54 -5.64 5.37
C VAL A 133 -3.39 -4.93 6.10
N HIS A 134 -3.04 -5.40 7.29
CA HIS A 134 -2.07 -4.70 8.17
C HIS A 134 -0.61 -4.96 7.77
N GLU A 135 -0.37 -6.01 7.01
CA GLU A 135 0.93 -6.50 6.56
C GLU A 135 1.32 -5.90 5.21
N LEU A 136 0.38 -5.27 4.50
CA LEU A 136 0.62 -4.67 3.19
C LEU A 136 1.65 -3.53 3.29
N ARG A 137 2.73 -3.62 2.49
CA ARG A 137 3.81 -2.64 2.42
C ARG A 137 4.10 -2.29 0.97
N LEU A 138 3.39 -1.29 0.42
CA LEU A 138 3.74 -0.71 -0.88
C LEU A 138 4.99 0.15 -0.75
N GLU A 139 5.87 0.10 -1.73
CA GLU A 139 7.03 0.97 -1.74
C GLU A 139 6.64 2.40 -2.12
N VAL A 140 7.28 3.37 -1.47
CA VAL A 140 7.28 4.78 -1.84
C VAL A 140 8.70 5.31 -1.68
N THR A 141 9.14 6.13 -2.62
CA THR A 141 10.48 6.71 -2.51
C THR A 141 10.53 7.80 -1.45
N ASP A 142 11.68 7.96 -0.81
CA ASP A 142 11.98 9.07 0.11
C ASP A 142 11.76 10.43 -0.55
N THR A 143 12.19 10.59 -1.80
CA THR A 143 12.00 11.81 -2.59
C THR A 143 10.51 12.09 -2.85
N GLN A 144 9.70 11.06 -3.11
CA GLN A 144 8.24 11.22 -3.25
C GLN A 144 7.58 11.66 -1.93
N VAL A 145 7.99 11.10 -0.80
CA VAL A 145 7.48 11.50 0.53
C VAL A 145 7.86 12.95 0.84
N ALA A 146 9.11 13.34 0.57
CA ALA A 146 9.58 14.71 0.76
C ALA A 146 8.81 15.71 -0.10
N TYR A 147 8.62 15.41 -1.39
CA TYR A 147 7.85 16.23 -2.32
C TYR A 147 6.39 16.37 -1.88
N GLU A 148 5.74 15.27 -1.50
CA GLU A 148 4.39 15.30 -0.94
C GLU A 148 4.31 16.15 0.32
N TRP A 149 5.30 16.05 1.20
CA TRP A 149 5.32 16.81 2.44
C TRP A 149 5.40 18.31 2.19
N GLU A 150 6.33 18.74 1.33
CA GLU A 150 6.46 20.14 0.93
C GLU A 150 5.16 20.67 0.31
N HIS A 151 4.58 19.90 -0.61
CA HIS A 151 3.35 20.27 -1.31
C HIS A 151 2.14 20.37 -0.36
N LEU A 152 2.05 19.48 0.63
CA LEU A 152 1.02 19.56 1.68
C LEU A 152 1.26 20.79 2.56
N ARG A 153 2.49 21.03 3.02
CA ARG A 153 2.82 22.20 3.85
C ARG A 153 2.48 23.52 3.16
N ALA A 154 2.80 23.66 1.88
CA ALA A 154 2.44 24.86 1.10
C ALA A 154 0.92 25.08 1.06
N LYS A 155 0.13 24.01 0.87
CA LYS A 155 -1.33 24.07 0.91
C LYS A 155 -1.85 24.44 2.31
N LEU A 156 -1.29 23.85 3.36
CA LEU A 156 -1.70 24.11 4.74
C LEU A 156 -1.38 25.54 5.16
N ALA A 157 -0.22 26.08 4.80
CA ALA A 157 0.17 27.45 5.11
C ALA A 157 -0.86 28.48 4.62
N VAL A 158 -1.46 28.23 3.46
CA VAL A 158 -2.49 29.11 2.88
C VAL A 158 -3.87 28.87 3.50
N ARG A 159 -4.32 27.61 3.59
CA ARG A 159 -5.74 27.30 3.85
C ARG A 159 -6.05 26.81 5.26
N SER A 160 -5.05 26.36 6.00
CA SER A 160 -5.20 25.82 7.37
C SER A 160 -3.99 26.20 8.25
N PRO A 161 -3.79 27.50 8.56
CA PRO A 161 -2.61 27.98 9.29
C PRO A 161 -2.41 27.29 10.65
N ASP A 162 -3.49 26.94 11.36
CA ASP A 162 -3.42 26.22 12.65
C ASP A 162 -2.85 24.80 12.49
N VAL A 163 -3.23 24.11 11.42
CA VAL A 163 -2.71 22.76 11.10
C VAL A 163 -1.26 22.86 10.65
N PHE A 164 -0.92 23.88 9.87
CA PHE A 164 0.47 24.16 9.49
C PHE A 164 1.33 24.43 10.73
N ALA A 165 0.88 25.31 11.64
CA ALA A 165 1.57 25.64 12.87
C ALA A 165 1.77 24.42 13.79
N ARG A 166 0.78 23.52 13.88
CA ARG A 166 0.88 22.28 14.65
C ARG A 166 2.02 21.37 14.18
N TRP A 167 2.29 21.33 12.88
CA TRP A 167 3.26 20.41 12.28
C TRP A 167 4.53 21.10 11.77
N ARG A 168 4.74 22.37 12.10
CA ARG A 168 5.85 23.19 11.58
C ARG A 168 7.24 22.61 11.88
N ASP A 169 7.39 21.93 13.01
CA ASP A 169 8.66 21.37 13.49
C ASP A 169 8.91 19.95 12.96
N VAL A 170 7.96 19.36 12.23
CA VAL A 170 8.15 18.06 11.58
C VAL A 170 8.97 18.24 10.31
N VAL A 171 10.22 17.78 10.38
CA VAL A 171 11.17 17.82 9.26
C VAL A 171 10.88 16.73 8.24
N VAL A 172 10.70 15.48 8.72
CA VAL A 172 10.41 14.31 7.89
C VAL A 172 9.02 13.80 8.26
N ALA A 173 8.11 13.80 7.28
CA ALA A 173 6.75 13.33 7.49
C ALA A 173 6.71 11.80 7.56
N GLU A 174 5.95 11.29 8.53
CA GLU A 174 5.64 9.87 8.60
C GLU A 174 4.80 9.44 7.39
N PRO A 175 5.14 8.30 6.75
CA PRO A 175 4.31 7.75 5.69
C PRO A 175 3.02 7.16 6.26
N HIS A 176 2.02 6.99 5.41
CA HIS A 176 0.84 6.21 5.73
C HIS A 176 1.28 4.76 6.05
N PRO A 177 0.68 4.07 7.05
CA PRO A 177 1.21 2.79 7.59
C PRO A 177 1.31 1.61 6.62
N MET A 178 0.77 1.76 5.40
CA MET A 178 0.81 0.74 4.36
C MET A 178 1.96 0.95 3.39
N PHE A 179 2.72 2.05 3.55
CA PHE A 179 3.86 2.36 2.71
C PHE A 179 5.15 2.11 3.48
N ARG A 180 6.11 1.48 2.80
CA ARG A 180 7.50 1.37 3.21
C ARG A 180 8.31 2.37 2.40
N VAL A 181 9.01 3.26 3.10
CA VAL A 181 9.91 4.23 2.44
C VAL A 181 11.18 3.52 2.00
N VAL A 182 11.55 3.72 0.74
CA VAL A 182 12.80 3.23 0.15
C VAL A 182 13.56 4.40 -0.49
N PRO A 183 14.90 4.38 -0.54
CA PRO A 183 15.65 5.39 -1.30
C PRO A 183 15.26 5.36 -2.78
N GLY A 184 15.01 6.51 -3.40
CA GLY A 184 14.76 6.54 -4.84
C GLY A 184 14.29 7.89 -5.40
N PRO A 185 14.14 7.99 -6.72
CA PRO A 185 13.78 9.24 -7.39
C PRO A 185 12.34 9.66 -7.10
N LEU A 186 12.03 10.92 -7.42
CA LEU A 186 10.64 11.37 -7.50
C LEU A 186 9.90 10.51 -8.53
N ALA A 187 8.65 10.17 -8.24
CA ALA A 187 7.91 9.35 -9.17
C ALA A 187 7.58 10.10 -10.46
N GLU A 188 7.71 9.42 -11.60
CA GLU A 188 7.57 9.98 -12.96
C GLU A 188 6.22 10.64 -13.25
N TRP A 189 5.22 10.41 -12.40
CA TRP A 189 3.89 10.99 -12.55
C TRP A 189 3.73 12.38 -11.95
N GLU A 190 4.70 12.86 -11.18
CA GLU A 190 4.67 14.22 -10.68
C GLU A 190 5.03 15.19 -11.80
N ILE A 191 4.12 16.12 -12.09
CA ILE A 191 4.38 17.19 -13.05
C ILE A 191 5.14 18.27 -12.29
N VAL A 192 6.46 18.17 -12.28
CA VAL A 192 7.32 19.27 -11.84
C VAL A 192 7.37 20.27 -12.99
N THR A 193 6.73 21.43 -12.81
CA THR A 193 7.00 22.55 -13.71
C THR A 193 8.46 22.92 -13.52
N VAL A 194 9.32 22.51 -14.45
CA VAL A 194 10.67 23.05 -14.56
C VAL A 194 10.47 24.54 -14.72
N SER A 195 10.76 25.30 -13.67
CA SER A 195 10.79 26.75 -13.78
C SER A 195 11.95 27.06 -14.71
N ASP A 196 11.66 27.84 -15.75
CA ASP A 196 12.60 28.29 -16.78
C ASP A 196 13.96 28.62 -16.14
N GLU A 197 15.01 27.91 -16.56
CA GLU A 197 16.38 28.21 -16.17
C GLU A 197 16.69 29.65 -16.60
N PRO A 198 17.20 30.54 -15.73
CA PRO A 198 17.65 31.85 -16.19
C PRO A 198 18.81 31.65 -17.16
N GLY A 199 18.57 32.05 -18.40
CA GLY A 199 19.58 32.00 -19.45
C GLY A 199 20.85 32.79 -19.13
N ALA A 200 21.92 32.31 -19.77
CA ALA A 200 23.15 33.02 -20.13
C ALA A 200 24.13 33.38 -18.99
N ASP A 201 25.23 32.61 -18.95
CA ASP A 201 26.52 33.17 -18.59
C ASP A 201 27.16 33.74 -19.87
N PRO A 202 27.35 35.07 -20.02
CA PRO A 202 28.07 35.60 -21.16
C PRO A 202 29.57 35.31 -21.02
N ALA A 203 30.15 34.73 -22.07
CA ALA A 203 31.59 34.47 -22.18
C ALA A 203 32.43 35.73 -21.85
N PRO A 204 33.58 35.58 -21.17
CA PRO A 204 34.44 36.72 -20.86
C PRO A 204 35.07 37.29 -22.14
N PRO A 205 35.31 38.61 -22.22
CA PRO A 205 35.99 39.21 -23.36
C PRO A 205 37.45 38.74 -23.42
N ALA A 206 37.85 38.20 -24.56
CA ALA A 206 39.26 37.97 -24.86
C ALA A 206 39.98 39.33 -24.94
N THR A 207 41.05 39.47 -24.15
CA THR A 207 42.02 40.57 -24.22
C THR A 207 43.10 40.24 -25.24
#